data_AF-A0A945V118-F1
#
_entry.id   AF-A0A945V118-F1
#
_cell.length_a   1.000
_cell.length_b   1.000
_cell.length_c   1.000
_cell.angle_alpha   90.00
_cell.angle_beta   90.00
_cell.angle_gamma   90.00
#
_symmetry.space_group_name_H-M   'P 1'
#
loop_
_entity.id
_entity.type
_entity.pdbx_description
1 polymer ?
#
loop_
_entity_poly.entity_id
_entity_poly.type
_entity_poly.pdbx_seq_one_letter_code
_entity_poly.pdbx_strand_id
1 'polypeptide(L)' 'MSPIDMLTELDALVIIVPHLPYLEKPMNDLMAMLKKDGIFIDVKSAFDLKKMPELIRYWSL' A
#
# COMPACT_ATOMS: atom_id res chain seq x y z
N MET A 1 -12.49 14.77 -1.77
CA MET A 1 -11.72 13.65 -1.19
C MET A 1 -12.27 12.36 -1.75
N SER A 2 -11.40 11.48 -2.23
CA SER A 2 -11.83 10.16 -2.67
C SER A 2 -11.99 9.25 -1.44
N PRO A 3 -12.83 8.19 -1.49
CA PRO A 3 -13.02 7.29 -0.35
C PRO A 3 -11.73 6.65 0.18
N ILE A 4 -10.72 6.43 -0.68
CA ILE A 4 -9.43 5.87 -0.26
C ILE A 4 -8.63 6.82 0.63
N ASP A 5 -8.80 8.13 0.48
CA ASP A 5 -8.11 9.13 1.30
C ASP A 5 -8.63 9.16 2.76
N MET A 6 -9.71 8.43 3.06
CA MET A 6 -10.28 8.29 4.40
C MET A 6 -9.81 7.02 5.12
N LEU A 7 -9.07 6.14 4.44
CA LEU A 7 -8.56 4.91 5.05
C LEU A 7 -7.36 5.22 5.93
N THR A 8 -7.40 4.71 7.16
CA THR A 8 -6.35 4.90 8.17
C THR A 8 -6.38 3.74 9.16
N GLU A 9 -5.29 3.55 9.90
CA GLU A 9 -5.16 2.50 10.93
C GLU A 9 -5.51 1.10 10.39
N LEU A 10 -5.08 0.79 9.16
CA LEU A 10 -5.33 -0.51 8.53
C LEU A 10 -4.35 -1.58 9.03
N ASP A 11 -4.88 -2.77 9.34
CA ASP A 11 -4.06 -3.96 9.59
C ASP A 11 -3.49 -4.54 8.28
N ALA A 12 -4.21 -4.37 7.17
CA ALA A 12 -3.78 -4.79 5.85
C ALA A 12 -4.29 -3.84 4.76
N LEU A 13 -3.44 -3.58 3.77
CA LEU A 13 -3.79 -2.90 2.52
C LEU A 13 -3.50 -3.86 1.37
N VAL A 14 -4.56 -4.30 0.70
CA VAL A 14 -4.48 -5.31 -0.36
C VAL A 14 -4.78 -4.69 -1.71
N ILE A 15 -3.79 -4.64 -2.59
CA ILE A 15 -3.96 -4.22 -3.97
C ILE A 15 -4.07 -5.47 -4.85
N ILE A 16 -5.32 -5.85 -5.14
CA ILE A 16 -5.63 -6.99 -6.02
C ILE A 16 -5.49 -6.58 -7.49
N VAL A 17 -5.94 -5.38 -7.83
CA VAL A 17 -5.86 -4.81 -9.18
C VAL A 17 -5.10 -3.48 -9.10
N PRO A 18 -3.94 -3.34 -9.78
CA PRO A 18 -3.11 -2.14 -9.72
C PRO A 18 -3.67 -1.04 -10.63
N HIS A 19 -4.82 -0.46 -10.26
CA HIS A 19 -5.41 0.66 -11.00
C HIS A 19 -4.47 1.89 -10.93
N LEU A 20 -4.47 2.69 -12.01
CA LEU A 20 -3.62 3.89 -12.12
C LEU A 20 -3.66 4.82 -10.88
N PRO A 21 -4.82 5.10 -10.25
CA PRO A 21 -4.85 5.96 -9.07
C PRO A 21 -4.04 5.44 -7.87
N TYR A 22 -3.78 4.13 -7.79
CA TYR A 22 -2.93 3.54 -6.74
C TYR A 22 -1.46 3.55 -7.14
N LEU A 23 -1.15 3.33 -8.43
CA LEU A 23 0.22 3.34 -8.94
C LEU A 23 0.83 4.74 -8.98
N GLU A 24 0.02 5.76 -9.26
CA GLU A 24 0.47 7.15 -9.32
C GLU A 24 0.51 7.82 -7.93
N LYS A 25 -0.12 7.23 -6.92
CA LYS A 25 -0.09 7.75 -5.55
C LYS A 25 1.32 7.51 -4.96
N PRO A 26 1.91 8.50 -4.28
CA PRO A 26 3.19 8.31 -3.58
C PRO A 26 3.12 7.10 -2.64
N MET A 27 4.15 6.25 -2.68
CA MET A 27 4.19 5.04 -1.84
C MET A 27 3.97 5.37 -0.36
N ASN A 28 4.61 6.43 0.15
CA ASN A 28 4.45 6.87 1.53
C ASN A 28 2.99 7.18 1.90
N ASP A 29 2.16 7.65 0.98
CA ASP A 29 0.75 7.95 1.25
C ASP A 29 -0.07 6.67 1.38
N LEU A 30 0.21 5.64 0.56
CA LEU A 30 -0.39 4.32 0.71
C LEU A 30 0.04 3.66 2.02
N MET A 31 1.32 3.79 2.36
CA MET A 31 1.89 3.21 3.57
C MET A 31 1.40 3.90 4.85
N ALA A 32 1.12 5.20 4.81
CA ALA A 32 0.56 5.95 5.92
C ALA A 32 -0.87 5.49 6.33
N MET A 33 -1.54 4.72 5.47
CA MET A 33 -2.84 4.11 5.80
C MET A 33 -2.68 2.92 6.75
N LEU A 34 -1.50 2.30 6.79
CA LEU A 34 -1.22 1.11 7.60
C LEU A 34 -0.85 1.49 9.03
N LYS A 35 -1.25 0.64 9.98
CA LYS A 35 -0.63 0.61 11.31
C LYS A 35 0.87 0.32 11.19
N LYS A 36 1.64 0.61 12.24
CA LYS A 36 3.08 0.34 12.30
C LYS A 36 3.44 -1.11 11.97
N ASP A 37 2.59 -2.06 12.36
CA ASP A 37 2.74 -3.47 12.05
C ASP A 37 1.79 -3.93 10.92
N GLY A 38 1.14 -3.04 10.18
CA GLY A 38 0.29 -3.44 9.06
C GLY A 38 1.06 -4.18 7.94
N ILE A 39 0.33 -4.91 7.09
CA ILE A 39 0.88 -5.59 5.90
C ILE A 39 0.38 -4.95 4.61
N PHE A 40 1.30 -4.67 3.69
CA PHE A 40 1.00 -4.34 2.31
C PHE A 40 1.05 -5.59 1.43
N ILE A 41 -0.05 -5.90 0.76
CA ILE A 41 -0.21 -7.08 -0.09
C ILE A 41 -0.39 -6.62 -1.53
N ASP A 42 0.63 -6.84 -2.35
CA ASP A 42 0.62 -6.54 -3.78
C ASP A 42 0.45 -7.83 -4.58
N VAL A 43 -0.79 -8.15 -4.95
CA VAL A 43 -1.11 -9.44 -5.60
C VAL A 43 -0.47 -9.56 -6.99
N LYS A 44 -0.18 -8.44 -7.65
CA LYS A 44 0.30 -8.41 -9.03
C LYS A 44 1.79 -8.03 -9.14
N SER A 45 2.47 -7.84 -8.01
CA SER A 45 3.88 -7.44 -7.97
C SER A 45 4.14 -6.17 -8.81
N ALA A 46 3.20 -5.22 -8.75
CA ALA A 46 3.21 -3.98 -9.51
C ALA A 46 4.00 -2.84 -8.85
N PHE A 47 4.35 -2.95 -7.55
CA PHE A 47 5.05 -1.92 -6.80
C PHE A 47 6.55 -2.22 -6.65
N ASP A 48 7.37 -1.16 -6.64
CA ASP A 48 8.82 -1.26 -6.47
C ASP A 48 9.20 -1.34 -4.98
N LEU A 49 9.68 -2.50 -4.55
CA LEU A 49 10.20 -2.76 -3.20
C LEU A 49 11.25 -1.75 -2.75
N LYS A 50 12.08 -1.22 -3.66
CA LYS A 50 13.13 -0.23 -3.31
C LYS A 50 12.55 1.12 -2.88
N LYS A 51 11.27 1.36 -3.19
CA LYS A 51 10.54 2.58 -2.80
C LYS A 51 9.72 2.38 -1.53
N MET A 52 9.71 1.17 -0.95
CA MET A 52 8.99 0.89 0.28
C MET A 52 9.82 1.28 1.51
N PRO A 53 9.18 1.80 2.57
CA PRO A 53 9.84 2.01 3.87
C PRO A 53 10.34 0.69 4.47
N GLU A 54 11.51 0.71 5.13
CA GLU A 54 12.17 -0.50 5.66
C GLU A 54 11.34 -1.29 6.69
N LEU A 55 10.37 -0.65 7.35
CA LEU A 55 9.62 -1.22 8.48
C LEU A 55 8.28 -1.86 8.08
N ILE A 56 7.99 -2.00 6.79
CA ILE A 56 6.68 -2.49 6.34
C ILE A 56 6.71 -3.98 6.03
N ARG A 57 5.72 -4.69 6.57
CA ARG A 57 5.48 -6.09 6.19
C ARG A 57 4.94 -6.09 4.76
N TYR A 58 5.64 -6.79 3.86
CA TYR A 58 5.28 -6.87 2.45
C TYR A 58 5.07 -8.32 2.01
N TRP A 59 4.07 -8.55 1.19
CA TRP A 59 3.89 -9.82 0.48
C TRP A 59 3.44 -9.56 -0.96
N SER A 60 3.95 -10.36 -1.89
CA SER A 60 3.48 -10.43 -3.27
C SER A 60 3.57 -11.84 -3.83
N LEU A 61 2.84 -12.10 -4.92
CA LEU A 61 2.90 -13.35 -5.68
C LEU A 61 4.14 -13.42 -6.58
#